data_AF-A0A8T0TL27-F1
#
_entry.id   AF-A0A8T0TL27-F1
#
_cell.length_a   1.000
_cell.length_b   1.000
_cell.length_c   1.000
_cell.angle_alpha   90.00
_cell.angle_beta   90.00
_cell.angle_gamma   90.00
#
_symmetry.space_group_name_H-M   'P 1'
#
loop_
_entity.id
_entity.type
_entity.pdbx_description
1 polymer ?
#
loop_
_entity_poly.entity_id
_entity_poly.type
_entity_poly.pdbx_seq_one_letter_code
_entity_poly.pdbx_strand_id
1 'polypeptide(L)'
;MKTDGLTLLGLGLVHPRAVYRCYNELHAYLAAAGVDGVKVDVQCILETLGAGHGGRVQLTRQYHQALDASIAKNFPENGIIACMSHNTDALYCSKQTAVVRASDDFYPRDPVSHTIHIASVAYNSVFLGEFMLPNWDMFHSLHPAGDYHGSARAISGGPVYVSDAPGKHNFELLKKIVLPDGSILRARLPGRPTKDCLFTDSARDGVSLLKI
;
A
#
# COMPACT_ATOMS: atom_id res chain seq x y z
N MET A 1 -35.89 -12.65 1.85
CA MET A 1 -34.59 -12.22 1.29
C MET A 1 -33.55 -12.47 2.37
N LYS A 2 -32.58 -13.38 2.17
CA LYS A 2 -31.47 -13.50 3.13
C LYS A 2 -30.61 -12.25 2.92
N THR A 3 -30.57 -11.36 3.90
CA THR A 3 -29.64 -10.22 3.89
C THR A 3 -28.23 -10.79 3.82
N ASP A 4 -27.43 -10.38 2.84
CA ASP A 4 -26.05 -10.85 2.73
C ASP A 4 -25.22 -10.32 3.91
N GLY A 5 -24.18 -11.07 4.28
CA GLY A 5 -23.37 -10.76 5.47
C GLY A 5 -22.66 -9.40 5.40
N LEU A 6 -22.35 -8.89 4.20
CA LEU A 6 -21.66 -7.61 4.04
C LEU A 6 -22.61 -6.45 4.35
N THR A 7 -23.85 -6.54 3.87
CA THR A 7 -24.90 -5.57 4.20
C THR A 7 -25.19 -5.53 5.70
N LEU A 8 -25.23 -6.70 6.37
CA LEU A 8 -25.42 -6.78 7.82
C LEU A 8 -24.28 -6.14 8.62
N LEU A 9 -23.06 -6.19 8.10
CA LEU A 9 -21.87 -5.56 8.68
C LEU A 9 -21.74 -4.07 8.30
N GLY A 10 -22.72 -3.50 7.60
CA GLY A 10 -22.77 -2.08 7.27
C GLY A 10 -21.95 -1.68 6.05
N LEU A 11 -21.52 -2.64 5.21
CA LEU A 11 -20.80 -2.31 3.98
C LEU A 11 -21.77 -1.73 2.93
N GLY A 12 -21.54 -0.48 2.56
CA GLY A 12 -22.26 0.20 1.49
C GLY A 12 -21.46 0.22 0.19
N LEU A 13 -22.16 0.17 -0.95
CA LEU A 13 -21.59 0.36 -2.27
C LEU A 13 -22.20 1.62 -2.90
N VAL A 14 -21.36 2.58 -3.29
CA VAL A 14 -21.83 3.71 -4.11
C VAL A 14 -22.23 3.18 -5.48
N HIS A 15 -23.43 3.52 -5.96
CA HIS A 15 -23.86 3.04 -7.26
C HIS A 15 -22.83 3.40 -8.34
N PRO A 16 -22.44 2.48 -9.25
CA PRO A 16 -21.29 2.71 -10.13
C PRO A 16 -21.38 3.95 -11.05
N ARG A 17 -22.61 4.40 -11.36
CA ARG A 17 -22.83 5.66 -12.10
C ARG A 17 -22.54 6.93 -11.30
N ALA A 18 -22.50 6.84 -9.97
CA ALA A 18 -22.28 7.97 -9.07
C ALA A 18 -20.87 7.98 -8.44
N VAL A 19 -20.08 6.91 -8.61
CA VAL A 19 -18.79 6.74 -7.92
C VAL A 19 -17.78 7.83 -8.28
N TYR A 20 -17.71 8.27 -9.54
CA TYR A 20 -16.85 9.40 -9.92
C TYR A 20 -17.23 10.68 -9.19
N ARG A 21 -18.53 10.98 -9.10
CA ARG A 21 -19.00 12.16 -8.37
C ARG A 21 -18.62 12.08 -6.90
N CYS A 22 -18.83 10.91 -6.28
CA CYS A 22 -18.46 10.67 -4.88
C CYS A 22 -16.96 10.89 -4.64
N TYR A 23 -16.09 10.25 -5.43
CA TYR A 23 -14.64 10.46 -5.31
C TYR A 23 -14.23 11.89 -5.60
N ASN A 24 -14.78 12.52 -6.65
CA ASN A 24 -14.37 13.86 -7.04
C ASN A 24 -14.80 14.91 -6.02
N GLU A 25 -15.99 14.82 -5.44
CA GLU A 25 -16.43 15.75 -4.39
C GLU A 25 -15.57 15.61 -3.13
N LEU A 26 -15.27 14.38 -2.71
CA LEU A 26 -14.39 14.12 -1.56
C LEU A 26 -12.96 14.63 -1.81
N HIS A 27 -12.35 14.27 -2.95
CA HIS A 27 -10.98 14.66 -3.25
C HIS A 27 -10.83 16.15 -3.51
N ALA A 28 -11.82 16.81 -4.14
CA ALA A 28 -11.82 18.26 -4.29
C ALA A 28 -11.87 18.98 -2.94
N TYR A 29 -12.67 18.48 -2.00
CA TYR A 29 -12.70 19.01 -0.63
C TYR A 29 -11.34 18.84 0.07
N LEU A 30 -10.74 17.64 0.00
CA LEU A 30 -9.43 17.38 0.61
C LEU A 30 -8.34 18.26 0.00
N ALA A 31 -8.29 18.39 -1.32
CA ALA A 31 -7.36 19.26 -2.01
C ALA A 31 -7.56 20.74 -1.62
N ALA A 32 -8.81 21.21 -1.52
CA ALA A 32 -9.11 22.57 -1.07
C ALA A 32 -8.71 22.80 0.40
N ALA A 33 -8.66 21.76 1.21
CA ALA A 33 -8.16 21.79 2.59
C ALA A 33 -6.62 21.70 2.69
N GLY A 34 -5.90 21.61 1.57
CA GLY A 34 -4.43 21.55 1.52
C GLY A 34 -3.85 20.14 1.67
N VAL A 35 -4.64 19.08 1.43
CA VAL A 35 -4.15 17.70 1.39
C VAL A 35 -3.53 17.40 0.03
N ASP A 36 -2.34 16.80 0.01
CA ASP A 36 -1.58 16.52 -1.23
C ASP A 36 -1.95 15.19 -1.92
N GLY A 37 -2.69 14.31 -1.24
CA GLY A 37 -3.05 13.01 -1.77
C GLY A 37 -3.84 12.13 -0.81
N VAL A 38 -4.17 10.92 -1.25
CA VAL A 38 -5.00 9.97 -0.49
C VAL A 38 -4.41 8.57 -0.44
N LYS A 39 -4.61 7.88 0.68
CA LYS A 39 -4.46 6.42 0.76
C LYS A 39 -5.84 5.79 0.62
N VAL A 40 -6.05 4.98 -0.42
CA VAL A 40 -7.33 4.32 -0.69
C VAL A 40 -7.20 2.84 -0.36
N ASP A 41 -7.83 2.46 0.74
CA ASP A 41 -7.79 1.11 1.30
C ASP A 41 -8.96 0.25 0.84
N VAL A 42 -8.90 -1.04 1.13
CA VAL A 42 -10.00 -2.02 0.97
C VAL A 42 -10.46 -2.15 -0.50
N GLN A 43 -9.60 -1.86 -1.48
CA GLN A 43 -10.02 -1.80 -2.90
C GLN A 43 -10.48 -3.15 -3.46
N CYS A 44 -9.86 -4.25 -3.04
CA CYS A 44 -10.23 -5.59 -3.48
C CYS A 44 -11.64 -6.01 -3.06
N ILE A 45 -12.29 -5.33 -2.10
CA ILE A 45 -13.65 -5.67 -1.66
C ILE A 45 -14.65 -5.70 -2.81
N LEU A 46 -14.39 -4.92 -3.88
CA LEU A 46 -15.20 -4.86 -5.09
C LEU A 46 -15.40 -6.23 -5.75
N GLU A 47 -14.48 -7.19 -5.53
CA GLU A 47 -14.63 -8.56 -6.04
C GLU A 47 -15.86 -9.27 -5.49
N THR A 48 -16.30 -8.88 -4.29
CA THR A 48 -17.44 -9.46 -3.57
C THR A 48 -18.75 -8.72 -3.87
N LEU A 49 -18.70 -7.54 -4.49
CA LEU A 49 -19.83 -6.60 -4.59
C LEU A 49 -20.42 -6.50 -6.01
N GLY A 50 -19.98 -7.35 -6.94
CA GLY A 50 -20.37 -7.27 -8.36
C GLY A 50 -21.83 -7.65 -8.67
N ALA A 51 -22.53 -8.31 -7.74
CA ALA A 51 -23.91 -8.76 -7.94
C ALA A 51 -24.84 -7.56 -8.18
N GLY A 52 -25.65 -7.61 -9.26
CA GLY A 52 -26.53 -6.49 -9.64
C GLY A 52 -25.84 -5.30 -10.32
N HIS A 53 -24.51 -5.33 -10.46
CA HIS A 53 -23.70 -4.22 -10.99
C HIS A 53 -22.82 -4.62 -12.19
N GLY A 54 -23.23 -5.65 -12.94
CA GLY A 54 -22.49 -6.13 -14.13
C GLY A 54 -21.36 -7.13 -13.83
N GLY A 55 -21.24 -7.59 -12.57
CA GLY A 55 -20.22 -8.53 -12.13
C GLY A 55 -18.91 -7.84 -11.70
N ARG A 56 -18.05 -8.60 -11.02
CA ARG A 56 -16.82 -8.07 -10.39
C ARG A 56 -15.93 -7.28 -11.36
N VAL A 57 -15.74 -7.79 -12.58
CA VAL A 57 -14.83 -7.18 -13.56
C VAL A 57 -15.32 -5.80 -14.00
N GLN A 58 -16.63 -5.69 -14.30
CA GLN A 58 -17.21 -4.42 -14.74
C GLN A 58 -17.24 -3.40 -13.60
N LEU A 59 -17.58 -3.85 -12.38
CA LEU A 59 -17.61 -3.00 -11.20
C LEU A 59 -16.21 -2.44 -10.88
N THR A 60 -15.21 -3.31 -10.78
CA THR A 60 -13.81 -2.93 -10.50
C THR A 60 -13.30 -1.94 -11.55
N ARG A 61 -13.57 -2.19 -12.85
CA ARG A 61 -13.18 -1.26 -13.91
C ARG A 61 -13.78 0.12 -13.73
N GLN A 62 -15.09 0.22 -13.42
CA GLN A 62 -15.76 1.50 -13.24
C GLN A 62 -15.22 2.27 -12.03
N TYR A 63 -14.96 1.56 -10.93
CA TYR A 63 -14.40 2.15 -9.72
C TYR A 63 -12.98 2.67 -9.93
N HIS A 64 -12.09 1.87 -10.55
CA HIS A 64 -10.72 2.31 -10.85
C HIS A 64 -10.67 3.47 -11.84
N GLN A 65 -11.50 3.45 -12.90
CA GLN A 65 -11.57 4.58 -13.84
C GLN A 65 -12.03 5.87 -13.16
N ALA A 66 -13.02 5.77 -12.29
CA ALA A 66 -13.51 6.92 -11.52
C ALA A 66 -12.48 7.43 -10.51
N LEU A 67 -11.75 6.51 -9.86
CA LEU A 67 -10.69 6.84 -8.93
C LEU A 67 -9.54 7.55 -9.65
N ASP A 68 -8.99 6.96 -10.71
CA ASP A 68 -7.91 7.56 -11.51
C ASP A 68 -8.32 8.95 -12.03
N ALA A 69 -9.54 9.10 -12.57
CA ALA A 69 -10.03 10.39 -13.05
C ALA A 69 -10.16 11.44 -11.93
N SER A 70 -10.57 11.03 -10.73
CA SER A 70 -10.65 11.93 -9.57
C SER A 70 -9.26 12.33 -9.07
N ILE A 71 -8.31 11.39 -9.01
CA ILE A 71 -6.93 11.67 -8.60
C ILE A 71 -6.28 12.64 -9.58
N ALA A 72 -6.32 12.35 -10.88
CA ALA A 72 -5.72 13.19 -11.91
C ALA A 72 -6.26 14.64 -11.90
N LYS A 73 -7.51 14.82 -11.48
CA LYS A 73 -8.12 16.15 -11.39
C LYS A 73 -7.74 16.93 -10.14
N ASN A 74 -7.58 16.25 -9.00
CA ASN A 74 -7.48 16.93 -7.69
C ASN A 74 -6.07 16.87 -7.08
N PHE A 75 -5.22 15.92 -7.49
CA PHE A 75 -3.86 15.75 -6.97
C PHE A 75 -2.84 15.70 -8.13
N PRO A 76 -2.29 16.85 -8.56
CA PRO A 76 -1.48 16.95 -9.78
C PRO A 76 -0.20 16.10 -9.76
N GLU A 77 0.36 15.86 -8.57
CA GLU A 77 1.55 15.02 -8.37
C GLU A 77 1.21 13.52 -8.24
N ASN A 78 0.01 13.12 -8.66
CA ASN A 78 -0.49 11.75 -8.56
C ASN A 78 -0.42 11.20 -7.12
N GLY A 79 -0.87 12.02 -6.17
CA GLY A 79 -0.88 11.73 -4.74
C GLY A 79 -1.89 10.63 -4.39
N ILE A 80 -1.52 9.37 -4.66
CA ILE A 80 -2.32 8.20 -4.27
C ILE A 80 -1.44 7.03 -3.81
N ILE A 81 -1.89 6.38 -2.73
CA ILE A 81 -1.42 5.07 -2.30
C ILE A 81 -2.59 4.10 -2.39
N ALA A 82 -2.50 3.10 -3.27
CA ALA A 82 -3.46 2.00 -3.28
C ALA A 82 -3.09 0.97 -2.22
N CYS A 83 -4.09 0.50 -1.48
CA CYS A 83 -3.87 -0.64 -0.59
C CYS A 83 -5.07 -1.58 -0.49
N MET A 84 -4.76 -2.82 -0.06
CA MET A 84 -5.60 -4.00 -0.25
C MET A 84 -6.10 -4.12 -1.70
N SER A 85 -5.19 -4.02 -2.67
CA SER A 85 -5.50 -3.83 -4.10
C SER A 85 -4.80 -4.85 -5.02
N HIS A 86 -4.46 -6.03 -4.51
CA HIS A 86 -3.66 -7.04 -5.23
C HIS A 86 -4.48 -8.13 -5.94
N ASN A 87 -5.81 -8.05 -5.97
CA ASN A 87 -6.56 -9.01 -6.76
C ASN A 87 -6.34 -8.74 -8.26
N THR A 88 -6.61 -9.76 -9.06
CA THR A 88 -6.36 -9.70 -10.50
C THR A 88 -7.09 -8.52 -11.15
N ASP A 89 -8.38 -8.31 -10.84
CA ASP A 89 -9.14 -7.24 -11.48
C ASP A 89 -8.57 -5.85 -11.16
N ALA A 90 -8.17 -5.59 -9.91
CA ALA A 90 -7.59 -4.31 -9.50
C ALA A 90 -6.24 -4.07 -10.16
N LEU A 91 -5.38 -5.08 -10.22
CA LEU A 91 -4.07 -4.98 -10.88
C LEU A 91 -4.22 -4.70 -12.38
N TYR A 92 -5.14 -5.37 -13.07
CA TYR A 92 -5.40 -5.13 -14.51
C TYR A 92 -6.12 -3.81 -14.79
N CYS A 93 -6.89 -3.28 -13.82
CA CYS A 93 -7.60 -2.00 -13.97
C CYS A 93 -6.77 -0.80 -13.52
N SER A 94 -5.72 -1.00 -12.72
CA SER A 94 -4.87 0.08 -12.24
C SER A 94 -3.97 0.59 -13.35
N LYS A 95 -4.23 1.81 -13.82
CA LYS A 95 -3.48 2.42 -14.93
C LYS A 95 -2.58 3.56 -14.48
N GLN A 96 -3.01 4.33 -13.49
CA GLN A 96 -2.33 5.57 -13.12
C GLN A 96 -1.87 5.62 -11.67
N THR A 97 -2.32 4.72 -10.80
CA THR A 97 -1.93 4.73 -9.38
C THR A 97 -0.40 4.64 -9.23
N ALA A 98 0.19 5.61 -8.53
CA ALA A 98 1.64 5.72 -8.34
C ALA A 98 2.23 4.63 -7.42
N VAL A 99 1.61 4.43 -6.26
CA VAL A 99 2.16 3.64 -5.16
C VAL A 99 1.19 2.57 -4.72
N VAL A 100 1.68 1.36 -4.45
CA VAL A 100 0.86 0.23 -3.99
C VAL A 100 1.45 -0.40 -2.73
N ARG A 101 0.66 -0.57 -1.66
CA ARG A 101 1.12 -1.29 -0.46
C ARG A 101 1.37 -2.75 -0.81
N ALA A 102 2.63 -3.17 -0.82
CA ALA A 102 3.06 -4.49 -1.24
C ALA A 102 3.03 -5.55 -0.12
N SER A 103 2.40 -5.24 1.02
CA SER A 103 2.38 -6.08 2.21
C SER A 103 0.96 -6.23 2.78
N ASP A 104 0.82 -7.18 3.71
CA ASP A 104 -0.19 -7.08 4.78
C ASP A 104 0.17 -5.89 5.70
N ASP A 105 -0.70 -5.58 6.65
CA ASP A 105 -0.44 -4.50 7.60
C ASP A 105 0.73 -4.84 8.53
N PHE A 106 1.46 -3.81 8.95
CA PHE A 106 2.42 -3.94 10.03
C PHE A 106 1.71 -4.19 11.38
N TYR A 107 1.95 -5.36 11.99
CA TYR A 107 1.41 -5.75 13.29
C TYR A 107 2.46 -5.62 14.41
N PRO A 108 2.65 -4.43 15.03
CA PRO A 108 3.73 -4.19 15.99
C PRO A 108 3.68 -5.09 17.22
N ARG A 109 2.51 -5.62 17.57
CA ARG A 109 2.29 -6.41 18.78
C ARG A 109 2.46 -7.91 18.55
N ASP A 110 2.64 -8.34 17.30
CA ASP A 110 2.87 -9.73 16.94
C ASP A 110 4.34 -9.93 16.53
N PRO A 111 5.18 -10.50 17.41
CA PRO A 111 6.59 -10.73 17.09
C PRO A 111 6.83 -11.59 15.85
N VAL A 112 5.92 -12.54 15.55
CA VAL A 112 6.04 -13.45 14.40
C VAL A 112 5.82 -12.70 13.08
N SER A 113 5.04 -11.61 13.11
CA SER A 113 4.73 -10.82 11.92
C SER A 113 5.94 -10.08 11.36
N HIS A 114 6.96 -9.72 12.18
CA HIS A 114 8.03 -8.82 11.74
C HIS A 114 8.86 -9.38 10.59
N THR A 115 9.33 -10.63 10.71
CA THR A 115 10.14 -11.28 9.66
C THR A 115 9.29 -11.65 8.45
N ILE A 116 8.07 -12.13 8.69
CA ILE A 116 7.11 -12.48 7.65
C ILE A 116 6.70 -11.25 6.83
N HIS A 117 6.53 -10.09 7.46
CA HIS A 117 6.22 -8.82 6.79
C HIS A 117 7.32 -8.45 5.78
N ILE A 118 8.58 -8.43 6.22
CA ILE A 118 9.73 -8.08 5.36
C ILE A 118 9.93 -9.11 4.24
N ALA A 119 9.79 -10.41 4.53
CA ALA A 119 9.85 -11.43 3.50
C ALA A 119 8.73 -11.24 2.47
N SER A 120 7.48 -11.17 2.92
CA SER A 120 6.30 -11.07 2.05
C SER A 120 6.37 -9.85 1.15
N VAL A 121 6.74 -8.68 1.69
CA VAL A 121 6.81 -7.45 0.91
C VAL A 121 7.95 -7.46 -0.12
N ALA A 122 9.10 -8.03 0.23
CA ALA A 122 10.21 -8.17 -0.70
C ALA A 122 9.80 -9.09 -1.88
N TYR A 123 9.18 -10.23 -1.57
CA TYR A 123 8.70 -11.17 -2.60
C TYR A 123 7.60 -10.57 -3.47
N ASN A 124 6.60 -9.89 -2.89
CA ASN A 124 5.56 -9.21 -3.66
C ASN A 124 6.13 -8.11 -4.58
N SER A 125 7.22 -7.46 -4.15
CA SER A 125 7.91 -6.43 -4.94
C SER A 125 8.56 -6.98 -6.22
N VAL A 126 8.80 -8.30 -6.33
CA VAL A 126 9.28 -8.95 -7.57
C VAL A 126 8.29 -8.76 -8.71
N PHE A 127 6.99 -8.88 -8.42
CA PHE A 127 5.93 -8.74 -9.42
C PHE A 127 5.44 -7.30 -9.51
N LEU A 128 5.08 -6.68 -8.37
CA LEU A 128 4.51 -5.33 -8.35
C LEU A 128 5.51 -4.27 -8.83
N GLY A 129 6.79 -4.46 -8.53
CA GLY A 129 7.85 -3.50 -8.88
C GLY A 129 8.10 -3.33 -10.38
N GLU A 130 7.51 -4.18 -11.23
CA GLU A 130 7.63 -4.08 -12.68
C GLU A 130 6.69 -3.01 -13.29
N PHE A 131 5.64 -2.61 -12.58
CA PHE A 131 4.64 -1.65 -13.09
C PHE A 131 4.09 -0.67 -12.04
N MET A 132 4.46 -0.81 -10.77
CA MET A 132 4.07 0.08 -9.67
C MET A 132 5.23 0.32 -8.72
N LEU A 133 5.17 1.38 -7.90
CA LEU A 133 6.12 1.58 -6.81
C LEU A 133 5.64 0.85 -5.54
N PRO A 134 6.33 -0.22 -5.09
CA PRO A 134 5.95 -0.94 -3.88
C PRO A 134 6.17 -0.07 -2.63
N ASN A 135 5.11 0.10 -1.85
CA ASN A 135 5.13 0.67 -0.51
C ASN A 135 5.27 -0.46 0.50
N TRP A 136 6.32 -0.40 1.32
CA TRP A 136 6.62 -1.42 2.31
C TRP A 136 5.89 -1.26 3.64
N ASP A 137 4.91 -0.36 3.65
CA ASP A 137 4.13 0.06 4.81
C ASP A 137 4.96 0.81 5.85
N MET A 138 4.24 1.47 6.75
CA MET A 138 4.78 2.18 7.91
C MET A 138 5.52 1.27 8.90
N PHE A 139 6.31 1.87 9.78
CA PHE A 139 6.87 1.22 10.96
C PHE A 139 6.88 2.17 12.17
N HIS A 140 7.13 1.61 13.36
CA HIS A 140 7.32 2.38 14.60
C HIS A 140 8.82 2.49 14.90
N SER A 141 9.37 3.70 14.93
CA SER A 141 10.79 3.96 15.17
C SER A 141 11.23 3.69 16.62
N LEU A 142 10.32 3.81 17.60
CA LEU A 142 10.58 3.45 19.00
C LEU A 142 10.38 1.96 19.31
N HIS A 143 9.93 1.16 18.35
CA HIS A 143 9.72 -0.26 18.58
C HIS A 143 11.05 -0.99 18.82
N PRO A 144 11.10 -2.08 19.62
CA PRO A 144 12.29 -2.91 19.74
C PRO A 144 12.83 -3.44 18.40
N ALA A 145 11.95 -3.62 17.40
CA ALA A 145 12.31 -3.98 16.02
C ALA A 145 12.49 -2.75 15.10
N GLY A 146 12.68 -1.55 15.67
CA GLY A 146 12.76 -0.28 14.95
C GLY A 146 13.93 -0.24 13.97
N ASP A 147 15.16 -0.56 14.41
CA ASP A 147 16.33 -0.60 13.53
C ASP A 147 16.14 -1.63 12.39
N TYR A 148 15.53 -2.79 12.69
CA TYR A 148 15.24 -3.83 11.68
C TYR A 148 14.30 -3.29 10.58
N HIS A 149 13.17 -2.71 10.98
CA HIS A 149 12.21 -2.18 10.02
C HIS A 149 12.69 -0.90 9.32
N GLY A 150 13.38 -0.02 10.02
CA GLY A 150 13.97 1.20 9.46
C GLY A 150 15.00 0.87 8.37
N SER A 151 15.89 -0.09 8.64
CA SER A 151 16.87 -0.57 7.66
C SER A 151 16.19 -1.15 6.42
N ALA A 152 15.12 -1.95 6.60
CA ALA A 152 14.38 -2.52 5.48
C ALA A 152 13.70 -1.44 4.60
N ARG A 153 13.13 -0.39 5.21
CA ARG A 153 12.52 0.73 4.44
C ARG A 153 13.59 1.56 3.73
N ALA A 154 14.76 1.75 4.33
CA ALA A 154 15.88 2.46 3.71
C ALA A 154 16.34 1.79 2.40
N ILE A 155 16.28 0.46 2.31
CA ILE A 155 16.66 -0.29 1.09
C ILE A 155 15.48 -0.65 0.18
N SER A 156 14.24 -0.32 0.57
CA SER A 156 13.03 -0.75 -0.15
C SER A 156 12.90 -0.16 -1.56
N GLY A 157 13.59 0.94 -1.85
CA GLY A 157 13.38 1.73 -3.07
C GLY A 157 12.03 2.45 -3.11
N GLY A 158 11.18 2.28 -2.09
CA GLY A 158 9.87 2.88 -1.97
C GLY A 158 9.83 4.08 -1.01
N PRO A 159 8.62 4.50 -0.61
CA PRO A 159 8.45 5.52 0.41
C PRO A 159 8.79 5.00 1.82
N VAL A 160 9.15 5.92 2.72
CA VAL A 160 9.43 5.64 4.13
C VAL A 160 8.39 6.37 4.98
N TYR A 161 7.60 5.62 5.75
CA TYR A 161 6.58 6.16 6.64
C TYR A 161 6.82 5.71 8.08
N VAL A 162 6.63 6.63 9.02
CA VAL A 162 6.56 6.31 10.45
C VAL A 162 5.18 6.66 10.98
N SER A 163 4.68 5.84 11.90
CA SER A 163 3.39 6.06 12.55
C SER A 163 3.51 6.05 14.08
N ASP A 164 4.71 6.38 14.59
CA ASP A 164 4.84 6.61 16.01
C ASP A 164 3.86 7.71 16.47
N ALA A 165 3.46 7.65 17.73
CA ALA A 165 2.62 8.70 18.30
C ALA A 165 3.35 10.06 18.23
N PRO A 166 2.62 11.18 18.06
CA PRO A 166 3.23 12.51 18.05
C PRO A 166 4.15 12.75 19.25
N GLY A 167 5.38 13.21 18.98
CA GLY A 167 6.40 13.45 20.00
C GLY A 167 7.06 12.19 20.57
N LYS A 168 6.76 11.01 20.02
CA LYS A 168 7.33 9.72 20.45
C LYS A 168 8.14 9.09 19.31
N HIS A 169 9.18 9.79 18.84
CA HIS A 169 10.03 9.30 17.77
C HIS A 169 11.44 8.93 18.27
N ASN A 170 12.04 7.91 17.67
CA ASN A 170 13.46 7.63 17.82
C ASN A 170 14.26 8.45 16.81
N PHE A 171 14.60 9.69 17.14
CA PHE A 171 15.35 10.57 16.24
C PHE A 171 16.72 10.02 15.87
N GLU A 172 17.38 9.26 16.74
CA GLU A 172 18.68 8.66 16.44
C GLU A 172 18.58 7.60 15.35
N LEU A 173 17.50 6.81 15.33
CA LEU A 173 17.22 5.91 14.21
C LEU A 173 16.84 6.69 12.94
N LEU A 174 15.94 7.67 13.03
CA LEU A 174 15.45 8.39 11.84
C LEU A 174 16.57 9.15 11.11
N LYS A 175 17.50 9.75 11.86
CA LYS A 175 18.70 10.40 11.30
C LYS A 175 19.62 9.45 10.52
N LYS A 176 19.54 8.12 10.73
CA LYS A 176 20.29 7.14 9.93
C LYS A 176 19.67 6.92 8.53
N ILE A 177 18.40 7.29 8.35
CA ILE A 177 17.62 7.02 7.12
C ILE A 177 17.53 8.28 6.24
N VAL A 178 17.63 9.48 6.85
CA VAL A 178 17.54 10.77 6.14
C VAL A 178 18.90 11.43 5.98
N LEU A 179 19.05 12.23 4.92
CA LEU A 179 20.17 13.15 4.72
C LEU A 179 20.01 14.40 5.61
N PRO A 180 21.07 15.22 5.79
CA PRO A 180 21.00 16.42 6.63
C PRO A 180 19.94 17.45 6.21
N ASP A 181 19.52 17.45 4.94
CA ASP A 181 18.46 18.30 4.41
C ASP A 181 17.05 17.70 4.59
N GLY A 182 16.94 16.52 5.21
CA GLY A 182 15.69 15.80 5.43
C GLY A 182 15.24 14.94 4.25
N SER A 183 15.96 14.96 3.12
CA SER A 183 15.67 14.07 1.99
C SER A 183 16.07 12.62 2.29
N ILE A 184 15.54 11.67 1.52
CA ILE A 184 15.89 10.24 1.64
C ILE A 184 16.59 9.77 0.38
N LEU A 185 17.58 8.90 0.54
CA LEU A 185 18.14 8.16 -0.59
C LEU A 185 17.12 7.12 -1.05
N ARG A 186 16.93 7.02 -2.36
CA ARG A 186 16.06 6.01 -2.98
C ARG A 186 16.85 5.20 -4.00
N ALA A 187 16.76 3.88 -3.88
CA ALA A 187 17.30 2.98 -4.89
C ALA A 187 16.62 3.22 -6.25
N ARG A 188 17.34 2.96 -7.35
CA ARG A 188 16.80 3.12 -8.71
C ARG A 188 15.63 2.18 -9.01
N LEU A 189 15.59 1.03 -8.33
CA LEU A 189 14.58 -0.01 -8.50
C LEU A 189 14.03 -0.40 -7.13
N PRO A 190 12.80 -0.92 -7.06
CA PRO A 190 12.26 -1.49 -5.83
C PRO A 190 13.15 -2.61 -5.28
N GLY A 191 13.27 -2.66 -3.96
CA GLY A 191 13.94 -3.75 -3.24
C GLY A 191 13.20 -5.06 -3.49
N ARG A 192 13.96 -6.13 -3.74
CA ARG A 192 13.43 -7.47 -4.03
C ARG A 192 14.47 -8.52 -3.69
N PRO A 193 14.10 -9.78 -3.44
CA PRO A 193 15.05 -10.85 -3.19
C PRO A 193 16.11 -10.94 -4.29
N THR A 194 17.36 -11.09 -3.91
CA THR A 194 18.44 -11.41 -4.84
C THR A 194 18.22 -12.77 -5.49
N LYS A 195 18.73 -12.95 -6.71
CA LYS A 195 18.46 -14.14 -7.52
C LYS A 195 18.80 -15.45 -6.83
N ASP A 196 19.84 -15.48 -6.01
CA ASP A 196 20.31 -16.71 -5.38
C ASP A 196 19.51 -17.13 -4.13
N CYS A 197 18.63 -16.28 -3.61
CA CYS A 197 17.67 -16.63 -2.55
C CYS A 197 16.21 -16.60 -3.02
N LEU A 198 15.93 -16.32 -4.30
CA LEU A 198 14.56 -16.11 -4.82
C LEU A 198 13.64 -17.34 -4.69
N PHE A 199 14.20 -18.55 -4.66
CA PHE A 199 13.42 -19.79 -4.54
C PHE A 199 13.61 -20.45 -3.17
N THR A 200 14.04 -19.67 -2.18
CA THR A 200 14.40 -20.15 -0.85
C THR A 200 13.45 -19.57 0.20
N ASP A 201 12.95 -20.42 1.10
CA ASP A 201 12.12 -19.98 2.23
C ASP A 201 13.00 -19.54 3.40
N SER A 202 13.67 -18.40 3.24
CA SER A 202 14.54 -17.79 4.26
C SER A 202 13.81 -17.42 5.56
N ALA A 203 12.47 -17.48 5.58
CA ALA A 203 11.69 -17.23 6.79
C ALA A 203 11.50 -18.49 7.64
N ARG A 204 11.72 -19.69 7.08
CA ARG A 204 11.39 -20.96 7.75
C ARG A 204 12.50 -22.01 7.70
N ASP A 205 13.43 -21.93 6.75
CA ASP A 205 14.45 -22.98 6.57
C ASP A 205 15.53 -23.00 7.67
N GLY A 206 15.68 -21.91 8.43
CA GLY A 206 16.65 -21.79 9.52
C GLY A 206 18.12 -21.75 9.06
N VAL A 207 18.38 -21.64 7.76
CA VAL A 207 19.72 -21.71 7.17
C VAL A 207 20.00 -20.50 6.28
N SER A 208 19.04 -20.09 5.47
CA SER A 208 19.26 -19.09 4.44
C SER A 208 18.89 -17.69 4.90
N LEU A 209 19.65 -16.70 4.42
CA LEU A 209 19.35 -15.29 4.67
C LEU A 209 18.53 -14.71 3.53
N LEU A 210 17.52 -13.90 3.87
CA LEU A 210 16.87 -13.04 2.90
C LEU A 210 17.83 -11.92 2.52
N LYS A 211 18.21 -11.86 1.24
CA LYS A 211 19.05 -10.80 0.69
C LYS A 211 18.22 -9.97 -0.27
N ILE A 212 18.22 -8.66 -0.09
CA ILE A 212 17.41 -7.67 -0.83
C ILE A 212 18.35 -6.73 -1.59
#